data_AF-A0A5E8VBG0-F1
#
_entry.id   AF-A0A5E8VBG0-F1
#
_cell.length_a   1.000
_cell.length_b   1.000
_cell.length_c   1.000
_cell.angle_alpha   90.00
_cell.angle_beta   90.00
_cell.angle_gamma   90.00
#
_symmetry.space_group_name_H-M   'P 1'
#
loop_
_entity.id
_entity.type
_entity.pdbx_description
1 polymer ?
#
loop_
_entity_poly.entity_id
_entity_poly.type
_entity_poly.pdbx_seq_one_letter_code
_entity_poly.pdbx_strand_id
1 'polypeptide(L)'
;MRAERIALGVALAVGGIAAQGGASAQEYRGTMEQQMACTPDVWRLCSDQIPDVNRIVACLQQNTPQLSSGCRAVFQSNNQVQPQQPVPRNRAAPPPRFNNAPPPPPYARPRPYDDYDD
;
A
#
# COMPACT_ATOMS: atom_id res chain seq x y z
N MET A 1 38.39 -49.08 -4.14
CA MET A 1 39.47 -48.63 -3.23
C MET A 1 39.99 -47.32 -3.80
N ARG A 2 39.53 -46.18 -3.27
CA ARG A 2 40.26 -45.34 -2.29
C ARG A 2 41.66 -44.97 -2.83
N ALA A 3 42.04 -43.72 -3.05
CA ALA A 3 41.40 -42.45 -2.70
C ALA A 3 42.19 -41.27 -3.34
N GLU A 4 41.59 -40.08 -3.24
CA GLU A 4 42.24 -38.74 -3.17
C GLU A 4 42.81 -38.21 -4.50
N ARG A 5 42.36 -37.05 -5.00
CA ARG A 5 42.70 -35.74 -4.40
C ARG A 5 41.54 -34.74 -4.46
N ILE A 6 40.88 -34.61 -3.33
CA ILE A 6 40.21 -33.37 -2.94
C ILE A 6 41.34 -32.42 -2.54
N ALA A 7 41.66 -31.44 -3.39
CA ALA A 7 42.36 -30.24 -2.96
C ALA A 7 42.27 -29.15 -4.04
N LEU A 8 41.71 -28.01 -3.64
CA LEU A 8 41.98 -26.66 -4.13
C LEU A 8 41.23 -26.21 -5.40
N GLY A 9 40.12 -25.53 -5.15
CA GLY A 9 39.42 -24.68 -6.11
C GLY A 9 38.32 -23.85 -5.46
N VAL A 10 38.61 -23.25 -4.31
CA VAL A 10 37.73 -22.27 -3.65
C VAL A 10 37.71 -21.02 -4.53
N ALA A 11 36.55 -20.69 -5.11
CA ALA A 11 36.03 -19.32 -5.31
C ALA A 11 34.76 -19.35 -6.17
N LEU A 12 33.63 -19.79 -5.61
CA LEU A 12 32.33 -19.37 -6.15
C LEU A 12 31.91 -18.15 -5.34
N ALA A 13 32.13 -16.99 -5.96
CA ALA A 13 31.78 -15.67 -5.46
C ALA A 13 30.33 -15.66 -4.96
N VAL A 14 30.17 -15.47 -3.64
CA VAL A 14 28.92 -15.06 -3.03
C VAL A 14 28.67 -13.61 -3.46
N GLY A 15 27.98 -13.45 -4.58
CA GLY A 15 27.61 -12.17 -5.18
C GLY A 15 26.23 -12.28 -5.83
N GLY A 16 25.29 -12.93 -5.16
CA GLY A 16 23.91 -13.07 -5.59
C GLY A 16 23.06 -11.91 -5.10
N ILE A 17 22.79 -10.99 -6.02
CA ILE A 17 22.04 -9.74 -5.87
C ILE A 17 20.70 -9.99 -5.14
N ALA A 18 20.58 -9.58 -3.88
CA ALA A 18 19.29 -9.48 -3.21
C ALA A 18 18.58 -8.20 -3.70
N ALA A 19 17.88 -8.31 -4.83
CA ALA A 19 16.92 -7.30 -5.27
C ALA A 19 15.78 -7.27 -4.25
N GLN A 20 15.83 -6.29 -3.35
CA GLN A 20 14.82 -6.06 -2.33
C GLN A 20 13.63 -5.43 -3.05
N GLY A 21 12.72 -6.28 -3.55
CA GLY A 21 11.45 -5.86 -4.11
C GLY A 21 10.59 -5.29 -2.98
N GLY A 22 10.80 -4.02 -2.66
CA GLY A 22 9.87 -3.25 -1.84
C GLY A 22 8.56 -3.18 -2.59
N ALA A 23 7.56 -3.94 -2.12
CA ALA A 23 6.18 -3.70 -2.49
C ALA A 23 5.81 -2.33 -1.93
N SER A 24 5.95 -1.28 -2.73
CA SER A 24 5.35 0.01 -2.45
C SER A 24 3.83 -0.19 -2.56
N ALA A 25 3.21 -0.49 -1.42
CA ALA A 25 1.81 -0.15 -1.20
C ALA A 25 1.74 1.38 -1.21
N GLN A 26 1.82 1.97 -2.41
CA GLN A 26 1.48 3.36 -2.60
C GLN A 26 -0.02 3.42 -2.29
N GLU A 27 -0.38 3.87 -1.09
CA GLU A 27 -1.76 4.23 -0.77
C GLU A 27 -2.15 5.28 -1.81
N TYR A 28 -2.81 4.83 -2.87
CA TYR A 28 -3.13 5.64 -4.03
C TYR A 28 -4.30 6.53 -3.66
N ARG A 29 -4.01 7.62 -2.94
CA ARG A 29 -4.97 8.68 -2.59
C ARG A 29 -5.15 9.68 -3.75
N GLY A 30 -4.76 9.27 -4.96
CA GLY A 30 -4.67 10.10 -6.15
C GLY A 30 -3.44 11.01 -6.19
N THR A 31 -3.12 11.51 -7.38
CA THR A 31 -2.03 12.50 -7.56
C THR A 31 -2.44 13.86 -6.99
N MET A 32 -1.48 14.77 -6.80
CA MET A 32 -1.81 16.14 -6.39
C MET A 32 -2.78 16.81 -7.37
N GLU A 33 -2.64 16.57 -8.68
CA GLU A 33 -3.58 17.11 -9.67
C GLU A 33 -5.00 16.58 -9.47
N GLN A 34 -5.13 15.29 -9.13
CA GLN A 34 -6.43 14.67 -8.85
C GLN A 34 -7.08 15.26 -7.59
N GLN A 35 -6.30 15.50 -6.54
CA GLN A 35 -6.79 16.13 -5.31
C GLN A 35 -7.27 17.55 -5.59
N MET A 36 -6.49 18.35 -6.33
CA MET A 36 -6.87 19.71 -6.70
C MET A 36 -8.16 19.76 -7.53
N ALA A 37 -8.35 18.81 -8.45
CA ALA A 37 -9.59 18.71 -9.23
C ALA A 37 -10.82 18.43 -8.36
N CYS A 38 -10.65 17.71 -7.24
CA CYS A 38 -11.72 17.37 -6.31
C CYS A 38 -11.91 18.36 -5.16
N THR A 39 -10.94 19.24 -4.88
CA THR A 39 -11.04 20.28 -3.84
C THR A 39 -12.37 21.05 -3.84
N PRO A 40 -12.86 21.63 -4.96
CA PRO A 40 -14.12 22.38 -4.94
C PRO A 40 -15.35 21.52 -4.61
N ASP A 41 -15.33 20.23 -4.97
CA ASP A 41 -16.41 19.30 -4.63
C ASP A 41 -16.35 18.85 -3.17
N VAL A 42 -15.14 18.67 -2.60
CA VAL A 42 -14.96 18.38 -1.17
C VAL A 42 -15.57 19.50 -0.33
N TRP A 43 -15.24 20.76 -0.61
CA TRP A 43 -15.76 21.89 0.15
C TRP A 43 -17.28 22.06 0.04
N ARG A 44 -17.86 21.75 -1.14
CA ARG A 44 -19.30 21.92 -1.39
C ARG A 44 -20.15 20.76 -0.88
N LEU A 45 -19.66 19.53 -0.98
CA LEU A 45 -20.44 18.32 -0.72
C LEU A 45 -20.02 17.57 0.55
N CYS A 46 -18.74 17.66 0.94
CA CYS A 46 -18.11 16.79 1.93
C CYS A 46 -17.33 17.55 3.00
N SER A 47 -17.62 18.83 3.24
CA SER A 47 -16.88 19.69 4.18
C SER A 47 -16.91 19.17 5.62
N ASP A 48 -18.00 18.51 6.02
CA ASP A 48 -18.16 17.83 7.31
C ASP A 48 -17.15 16.70 7.54
N GLN A 49 -16.58 16.14 6.48
CA GLN A 49 -15.63 15.03 6.56
C GLN A 49 -14.18 15.48 6.74
N ILE A 50 -13.90 16.78 6.68
CA ILE A 50 -12.56 17.34 6.94
C ILE A 50 -12.28 17.20 8.44
N PRO A 51 -11.10 16.70 8.85
CA PRO A 51 -9.87 16.47 8.07
C PRO A 51 -9.63 15.01 7.64
N ASP A 52 -10.61 14.11 7.77
CA ASP A 52 -10.41 12.68 7.48
C ASP A 52 -10.49 12.39 5.97
N VAL A 53 -9.32 12.16 5.36
CA VAL A 53 -9.20 11.88 3.92
C VAL A 53 -9.98 10.62 3.50
N ASN A 54 -10.04 9.58 4.33
CA ASN A 54 -10.77 8.36 3.97
C ASN A 54 -12.28 8.61 3.94
N ARG A 55 -12.78 9.40 4.90
CA ARG A 55 -14.18 9.83 4.94
C ARG A 55 -14.53 10.75 3.78
N ILE A 56 -13.61 11.65 3.40
CA ILE A 56 -13.78 12.52 2.23
C ILE A 56 -13.88 11.68 0.95
N VAL A 57 -12.98 10.73 0.73
CA VAL A 57 -13.02 9.86 -0.46
C VAL A 57 -14.32 9.05 -0.49
N ALA A 58 -14.76 8.50 0.64
CA ALA A 58 -16.04 7.78 0.73
C ALA A 58 -17.24 8.70 0.41
N CYS A 59 -17.24 9.94 0.91
CA CYS A 59 -18.29 10.92 0.62
C CYS A 59 -18.32 11.32 -0.86
N LEU A 60 -17.15 11.54 -1.48
CA LEU A 60 -17.04 11.82 -2.92
C LEU A 60 -17.52 10.65 -3.77
N GLN A 61 -17.20 9.40 -3.38
CA GLN A 61 -17.70 8.21 -4.06
C GLN A 61 -19.23 8.11 -4.01
N GLN A 62 -19.84 8.38 -2.86
CA GLN A 62 -21.30 8.39 -2.70
C GLN A 62 -21.95 9.51 -3.52
N ASN A 63 -21.26 10.64 -3.69
CA ASN A 63 -21.75 11.81 -4.42
C ASN A 63 -21.22 11.92 -5.86
N THR A 64 -20.72 10.83 -6.45
CA THR A 64 -20.24 10.76 -7.84
C THR A 64 -21.13 11.49 -8.89
N PRO A 65 -22.47 11.37 -8.88
CA PRO A 65 -23.31 12.11 -9.83
C PRO A 65 -23.23 13.64 -9.66
N GLN A 66 -23.01 14.12 -8.44
CA GLN A 66 -22.96 15.55 -8.11
C GLN A 66 -21.57 16.19 -8.25
N LEU A 67 -20.53 15.39 -8.52
CA LEU A 67 -19.16 15.88 -8.70
C LEU A 67 -19.04 16.77 -9.95
N SER A 68 -18.07 17.68 -9.95
CA SER A 68 -17.62 18.37 -11.14
C SER A 68 -17.10 17.39 -12.21
N SER A 69 -17.05 17.83 -13.47
CA SER A 69 -16.50 17.00 -14.55
C SER A 69 -15.05 16.57 -14.29
N GLY A 70 -14.23 17.48 -13.74
CA GLY A 70 -12.84 17.22 -13.38
C GLY A 70 -12.70 16.14 -12.31
N CYS A 71 -13.39 16.29 -11.18
CA CYS A 71 -13.32 15.29 -10.11
C CYS A 71 -13.96 13.95 -10.54
N ARG A 72 -15.04 13.96 -11.31
CA ARG A 72 -15.65 12.72 -11.83
C ARG A 72 -14.70 11.96 -12.75
N ALA A 73 -13.92 12.65 -13.57
CA ALA A 73 -12.90 12.03 -14.42
C ALA A 73 -11.80 11.34 -13.59
N VAL A 74 -11.46 11.87 -12.41
CA VAL A 74 -10.53 11.22 -11.46
C VAL A 74 -11.09 9.86 -11.03
N PHE A 75 -12.34 9.79 -10.57
CA PHE A 75 -12.94 8.52 -10.13
C PHE A 75 -13.14 7.53 -11.27
N GLN A 76 -13.47 8.01 -12.47
CA GLN A 76 -13.56 7.16 -13.67
C GLN A 76 -12.21 6.57 -14.05
N SER A 77 -11.16 7.38 -14.08
CA SER A 77 -9.79 6.98 -14.42
C SER A 77 -9.20 6.02 -13.39
N ASN A 78 -9.46 6.24 -12.11
CA ASN A 78 -9.06 5.32 -11.03
C ASN A 78 -9.75 3.95 -11.14
N ASN A 79 -10.99 3.91 -11.61
CA ASN A 79 -11.68 2.64 -11.90
C ASN A 79 -11.11 1.93 -13.14
N GLN A 80 -10.54 2.69 -14.09
CA GLN A 80 -9.81 2.11 -15.24
C GLN A 80 -8.40 1.62 -14.85
N VAL A 81 -7.83 2.09 -13.74
CA VAL A 81 -6.51 1.72 -13.23
C VAL A 81 -6.63 0.81 -12.00
N GLN A 82 -7.28 -0.33 -12.19
CA GLN A 82 -6.72 -1.59 -11.70
C GLN A 82 -6.78 -2.63 -12.83
N PRO A 83 -5.88 -2.57 -13.83
CA PRO A 83 -5.20 -3.79 -14.18
C PRO A 83 -4.37 -4.14 -12.94
N GLN A 84 -4.99 -4.84 -11.97
CA GLN A 84 -4.25 -5.86 -11.25
C GLN A 84 -3.56 -6.63 -12.37
N GLN A 85 -2.24 -6.48 -12.50
CA GLN A 85 -1.49 -7.29 -13.45
C GLN A 85 -2.02 -8.70 -13.25
N PRO A 86 -2.60 -9.34 -14.30
CA PRO A 86 -3.30 -10.60 -14.13
C PRO A 86 -2.31 -11.52 -13.41
N VAL A 87 -2.59 -11.79 -12.13
CA VAL A 87 -1.79 -12.70 -11.34
C VAL A 87 -1.81 -13.99 -12.17
N PRO A 88 -0.66 -14.48 -12.68
CA PRO A 88 -0.67 -15.64 -13.53
C PRO A 88 -1.37 -16.75 -12.74
N ARG A 89 -2.55 -17.18 -13.22
CA ARG A 89 -3.47 -18.14 -12.56
C ARG A 89 -2.78 -19.50 -12.27
N ASN A 90 -1.59 -19.69 -12.81
CA ASN A 90 -0.75 -20.87 -12.67
C ASN A 90 0.24 -20.81 -11.50
N ARG A 91 0.19 -19.78 -10.63
CA ARG A 91 0.90 -19.79 -9.35
C ARG A 91 -0.07 -20.15 -8.23
N ALA A 92 -0.02 -21.42 -7.80
CA ALA A 92 -0.64 -21.81 -6.53
C ALA A 92 0.01 -20.98 -5.41
N ALA A 93 -0.80 -20.25 -4.64
CA ALA A 93 -0.29 -19.50 -3.49
C ALA A 93 0.34 -20.48 -2.49
N PRO A 94 1.54 -20.19 -1.94
CA PRO A 94 2.09 -20.99 -0.86
C PRO A 94 1.14 -20.96 0.34
N PRO A 95 0.97 -22.08 1.07
CA PRO A 95 0.10 -22.12 2.24
C PRO A 95 0.55 -21.08 3.28
N PRO A 96 -0.38 -20.40 3.96
CA PRO A 96 -0.02 -19.43 4.99
C PRO A 96 0.76 -20.12 6.11
N ARG A 97 1.96 -19.61 6.40
CA ARG A 97 2.84 -20.16 7.46
C ARG A 97 2.37 -19.67 8.84
N PHE A 98 1.23 -20.17 9.30
CA PHE A 98 0.67 -19.85 10.63
C PHE A 98 1.47 -20.44 11.80
N ASN A 99 2.36 -21.39 11.56
CA ASN A 99 2.93 -22.20 12.64
C ASN A 99 4.14 -21.58 13.36
N ASN A 100 4.69 -20.46 12.86
CA ASN A 100 5.92 -19.85 13.39
C ASN A 100 5.78 -18.35 13.71
N ALA A 101 4.57 -17.79 13.69
CA ALA A 101 4.38 -16.40 14.08
C ALA A 101 4.48 -16.28 15.61
N PRO A 102 5.41 -15.48 16.16
CA PRO A 102 5.40 -15.19 17.59
C PRO A 102 4.07 -14.50 17.95
N PRO A 103 3.52 -14.76 19.15
CA PRO A 103 2.28 -14.10 19.59
C PRO A 103 2.44 -12.58 19.54
N PRO A 104 1.38 -11.83 19.17
CA PRO A 104 1.44 -10.38 19.17
C PRO A 104 1.84 -9.88 20.58
N PRO A 105 2.69 -8.85 20.68
CA PRO A 105 3.03 -8.28 21.97
C PRO A 105 1.76 -7.82 22.68
N PRO A 106 1.68 -7.94 24.02
CA PRO A 106 0.55 -7.40 24.77
C PRO A 106 0.44 -5.90 24.45
N TYR A 107 -0.75 -5.47 24.02
CA TYR A 107 -1.06 -4.09 23.69
C TYR A 107 -0.52 -3.16 24.78
N ALA A 108 0.57 -2.45 24.48
CA ALA A 108 1.07 -1.40 25.34
C ALA A 108 -0.03 -0.35 25.42
N ARG A 109 -0.45 -0.01 26.65
CA ARG A 109 -1.43 1.05 26.90
C ARG A 109 -1.00 2.33 26.16
N PRO A 110 -1.94 3.06 25.52
CA PRO A 110 -1.64 4.36 24.94
C PRO A 110 -0.98 5.26 26.00
N ARG A 111 0.12 5.90 25.63
CA ARG A 111 0.76 6.92 26.46
C ARG A 111 -0.25 8.09 26.61
N PRO A 112 -0.55 8.56 27.83
CA PRO A 112 -1.28 9.80 28.02
C PRO A 112 -0.58 10.92 27.24
N TYR A 113 -1.36 11.76 26.57
CA TYR A 113 -0.84 12.93 25.89
C TYR A 113 -0.37 13.91 26.97
N ASP A 114 0.94 14.07 27.14
CA ASP A 114 1.49 15.08 28.05
C ASP A 114 1.25 16.45 27.40
N ASP A 115 0.38 17.23 28.04
CA ASP A 115 0.10 18.64 27.80
C ASP A 115 1.35 19.43 28.21
N TYR A 116 2.09 19.97 27.23
CA TYR A 116 3.15 20.94 27.47
C TYR A 116 2.63 22.33 27.12
N ASP A 117 2.08 22.98 28.15
CA ASP A 117 1.89 24.43 28.24
C ASP A 117 3.17 25.05 28.83
N ASP A 118 3.96 25.72 27.97
CA ASP A 118 4.73 26.97 28.21
C ASP A 118 5.34 27.47 26.88
#